data_AF-A0ABD4Z8I8-F1
#
_entry.id   AF-A0ABD4Z8I8-F1
#
_cell.length_a   1.000
_cell.length_b   1.000
_cell.length_c   1.000
_cell.angle_alpha   90.00
_cell.angle_beta   90.00
_cell.angle_gamma   90.00
#
_symmetry.space_group_name_H-M   'P 1'
#
loop_
_entity.id
_entity.type
_entity.pdbx_description
1 polymer ?
#
loop_
_entity_poly.entity_id
_entity_poly.type
_entity_poly.pdbx_seq_one_letter_code
_entity_poly.pdbx_strand_id
1 'polypeptide(L)'
;MLNNQTEAVVARYLVFRSRRVGKKYRRSVEVVQIYFSEPRKGLDPIFEARVGKEYIKSFLDSLSAPQRVVGDSVIVVEGRDPDAYIRRLVIYAGTRQFMVSSSPRLVEVVSKLGELESIFWYSKFVDAYERNGYWGVYRVAKAFRTLHRL
;
A
#
# COMPACT_ATOMS: atom_id res chain seq x y z
N MET A 1 -16.26 -33.05 -21.26
CA MET A 1 -15.45 -32.86 -20.04
C MET A 1 -14.90 -31.44 -20.11
N LEU A 2 -15.48 -30.51 -19.33
CA LEU A 2 -15.03 -29.12 -19.28
C LEU A 2 -13.72 -29.08 -18.51
N ASN A 3 -12.65 -28.59 -19.17
CA ASN A 3 -11.38 -28.30 -18.52
C ASN A 3 -11.64 -27.29 -17.39
N ASN A 4 -11.59 -27.75 -16.14
CA ASN A 4 -11.40 -26.88 -14.98
C ASN A 4 -10.00 -26.27 -15.10
N GLN A 5 -9.88 -25.20 -15.88
CA GLN A 5 -8.76 -24.28 -15.74
C GLN A 5 -8.91 -23.66 -14.35
N THR A 6 -8.18 -24.19 -13.38
CA THR A 6 -7.98 -23.52 -12.10
C THR A 6 -7.31 -22.18 -12.42
N GLU A 7 -8.09 -21.11 -12.47
CA GLU A 7 -7.57 -19.76 -12.67
C GLU A 7 -6.43 -19.53 -11.66
N ALA A 8 -5.27 -19.12 -12.16
CA ALA A 8 -4.10 -18.94 -11.32
C ALA A 8 -4.40 -17.88 -10.25
N VAL A 9 -4.42 -18.28 -8.98
CA VAL A 9 -4.54 -17.35 -7.87
C VAL A 9 -3.25 -16.54 -7.79
N VAL A 10 -3.38 -15.23 -8.00
CA VAL A 10 -2.26 -14.31 -7.91
C VAL A 10 -2.18 -13.81 -6.46
N ALA A 11 -0.97 -13.69 -5.92
CA ALA A 11 -0.73 -13.25 -4.55
C ALA A 11 0.21 -12.03 -4.50
N ARG A 12 -0.04 -11.17 -3.52
CA ARG A 12 0.72 -9.94 -3.23
C ARG A 12 1.03 -9.88 -1.75
N TYR A 13 2.23 -9.43 -1.41
CA TYR A 13 2.78 -9.60 -0.07
C TYR A 13 3.02 -8.23 0.57
N LEU A 14 2.49 -8.06 1.77
CA LEU A 14 2.65 -6.88 2.61
C LEU A 14 3.44 -7.30 3.84
N VAL A 15 4.67 -6.80 3.97
CA VAL A 15 5.58 -7.15 5.07
C VAL A 15 5.72 -5.95 5.99
N PHE A 16 5.39 -6.16 7.26
CA PHE A 16 5.49 -5.16 8.31
C PHE A 16 6.82 -5.30 9.03
N ARG A 17 7.55 -4.19 9.14
CA ARG A 17 8.85 -4.13 9.80
C ARG A 17 8.96 -2.91 10.68
N SER A 18 9.82 -2.99 11.69
CA SER A 18 10.24 -1.83 12.47
C SER A 18 11.45 -1.16 11.82
N ARG A 19 11.42 0.16 11.68
CA ARG A 19 12.52 0.99 11.18
C ARG A 19 12.84 2.09 12.17
N ARG A 20 14.13 2.27 12.49
CA ARG A 20 14.59 3.41 13.30
C ARG A 20 14.71 4.65 12.41
N VAL A 21 14.03 5.73 12.78
CA VAL A 21 14.05 7.02 12.05
C VAL A 21 14.43 8.17 12.97
N GLY A 22 15.09 9.20 12.42
CA GLY A 22 15.57 10.38 13.16
C GLY A 22 17.10 10.41 13.32
N LYS A 23 17.67 11.62 13.38
CA LYS A 23 19.13 11.83 13.47
C LYS A 23 19.63 11.80 14.93
N LYS A 24 18.99 12.59 15.81
CA LYS A 24 19.39 12.76 17.24
C LYS A 24 18.56 11.89 18.19
N TYR A 25 17.23 11.90 18.05
CA TYR A 25 16.31 11.07 18.83
C TYR A 25 15.69 10.02 17.91
N ARG A 26 16.33 8.86 17.81
CA ARG A 26 15.85 7.76 16.95
C ARG A 26 14.60 7.16 17.57
N ARG A 27 13.49 7.21 16.85
CA ARG A 27 12.26 6.50 17.20
C ARG A 27 12.05 5.29 16.30
N SER A 28 11.43 4.27 16.84
CA SER A 28 10.95 3.10 16.10
C SER A 28 9.64 3.47 15.40
N VAL A 29 9.55 3.28 14.09
CA VAL A 29 8.29 3.40 13.33
C VAL A 29 8.04 2.09 12.60
N GLU A 30 6.79 1.66 12.59
CA GLU A 30 6.37 0.56 11.74
C GLU A 30 6.29 1.03 10.29
N VAL A 31 6.73 0.17 9.38
CA VAL A 31 6.67 0.37 7.93
C VAL A 31 6.02 -0.83 7.28
N VAL A 32 5.22 -0.58 6.25
CA VAL A 32 4.72 -1.60 5.33
C VAL A 32 5.58 -1.60 4.08
N GLN A 33 6.06 -2.77 3.69
CA GLN A 33 6.76 -3.03 2.45
C GLN A 33 5.87 -3.88 1.54
N ILE A 34 5.66 -3.44 0.32
CA ILE A 34 4.75 -4.07 -0.64
C ILE A 34 5.57 -4.78 -1.71
N TYR A 35 5.22 -6.03 -2.01
CA TYR A 35 5.89 -6.87 -3.00
C TYR A 35 4.88 -7.55 -3.94
N PHE A 36 5.24 -7.64 -5.22
CA PHE A 36 4.47 -8.39 -6.22
C PHE A 36 4.67 -9.91 -6.16
N SER A 37 5.76 -10.35 -5.54
CA SER A 37 6.09 -11.75 -5.32
C SER A 37 6.50 -11.98 -3.87
N GLU A 38 6.69 -13.24 -3.50
CA GLU A 38 7.13 -13.59 -2.15
C GLU A 38 8.46 -12.89 -1.82
N PRO A 39 8.55 -12.21 -0.66
CA PRO A 39 9.74 -11.44 -0.30
C PRO A 39 10.95 -12.35 -0.12
N ARG A 40 12.04 -12.07 -0.85
CA ARG A 40 13.31 -12.81 -0.78
C ARG A 40 14.47 -11.85 -0.52
N LYS A 41 15.59 -12.39 -0.02
CA LYS A 41 16.81 -11.59 0.24
C LYS A 41 17.28 -10.93 -1.06
N GLY A 42 17.46 -9.62 -1.05
CA GLY A 42 17.89 -8.84 -2.21
C GLY A 42 16.78 -8.39 -3.16
N LEU A 43 15.52 -8.76 -2.90
CA LEU A 43 14.37 -8.21 -3.60
C LEU A 43 13.93 -6.90 -2.93
N ASP A 44 13.92 -5.81 -3.68
CA ASP A 44 13.40 -4.53 -3.20
C ASP A 44 11.87 -4.50 -3.27
N PRO A 45 11.20 -3.85 -2.29
CA PRO A 45 9.76 -3.64 -2.36
C PRO A 45 9.42 -2.68 -3.50
N ILE A 46 8.27 -2.89 -4.15
CA ILE A 46 7.76 -1.94 -5.16
C ILE A 46 7.39 -0.59 -4.53
N PHE A 47 7.09 -0.62 -3.23
CA PHE A 47 6.70 0.55 -2.47
C PHE A 47 6.88 0.28 -0.97
N GLU A 48 7.32 1.31 -0.24
CA GLU A 48 7.38 1.30 1.23
C GLU A 48 6.71 2.56 1.78
N ALA A 49 5.89 2.40 2.83
CA ALA A 49 5.27 3.51 3.52
C ALA A 49 5.35 3.36 5.04
N ARG A 50 5.44 4.48 5.75
CA ARG A 50 5.46 4.54 7.23
C ARG A 50 4.04 4.47 7.79
N VAL A 51 3.36 3.36 7.54
CA VAL A 51 1.99 3.09 7.97
C VAL A 51 1.95 1.72 8.65
N GLY A 52 1.32 1.68 9.83
CA GLY A 52 1.27 0.47 10.64
C GLY A 52 0.24 -0.55 10.17
N LYS A 53 0.41 -1.80 10.63
CA LYS A 53 -0.39 -2.97 10.23
C LYS A 53 -1.89 -2.76 10.40
N GLU A 54 -2.30 -2.21 11.53
CA GLU A 54 -3.74 -2.01 11.84
C GLU A 54 -4.43 -1.09 10.82
N TYR A 55 -3.74 -0.04 10.37
CA TYR A 55 -4.29 0.86 9.35
C TYR A 55 -4.39 0.19 7.98
N ILE A 56 -3.39 -0.61 7.62
CA ILE A 56 -3.37 -1.35 6.36
C ILE A 56 -4.46 -2.43 6.35
N LYS A 57 -4.59 -3.20 7.43
CA LYS A 57 -5.62 -4.22 7.59
C LYS A 57 -7.02 -3.59 7.51
N SER A 58 -7.27 -2.55 8.30
CA SER A 58 -8.56 -1.85 8.29
C SER A 58 -8.92 -1.27 6.92
N PHE A 59 -7.93 -0.74 6.18
CA PHE A 59 -8.16 -0.25 4.83
C PHE A 59 -8.49 -1.39 3.86
N LEU A 60 -7.77 -2.51 3.90
CA LEU A 60 -8.04 -3.68 3.05
C LEU A 60 -9.40 -4.31 3.35
N ASP A 61 -9.80 -4.37 4.63
CA ASP A 61 -11.13 -4.80 5.06
C ASP A 61 -12.21 -3.88 4.47
N SER A 62 -11.99 -2.57 4.44
CA SER A 62 -12.93 -1.60 3.83
C SER A 62 -13.12 -1.79 2.31
N LEU A 63 -12.15 -2.43 1.64
CA LEU A 63 -12.25 -2.80 0.23
C LEU A 63 -12.83 -4.21 0.02
N SER A 64 -13.10 -4.94 1.10
CA SER A 64 -13.39 -6.38 1.04
C SER A 64 -12.32 -7.14 0.24
N ALA A 65 -11.06 -6.75 0.39
CA ALA A 65 -9.94 -7.40 -0.28
C ALA A 65 -9.78 -8.82 0.26
N PRO A 66 -9.71 -9.87 -0.58
CA PRO A 66 -9.44 -11.21 -0.10
C PRO A 66 -8.00 -11.27 0.41
N GLN A 67 -7.85 -11.42 1.71
CA GLN A 67 -6.57 -11.36 2.38
C GLN A 67 -6.48 -12.37 3.53
N ARG A 68 -5.25 -12.80 3.83
CA ARG A 68 -4.95 -13.60 5.01
C ARG A 68 -3.71 -13.07 5.70
N VAL A 69 -3.67 -13.25 7.01
CA VAL A 69 -2.51 -12.89 7.84
C VAL A 69 -1.62 -14.12 8.00
N VAL A 70 -0.32 -13.95 7.82
CA VAL A 70 0.68 -15.02 7.98
C VAL A 70 1.66 -14.61 9.08
N GLY A 71 1.58 -15.30 10.21
CA GLY A 71 2.29 -14.89 11.43
C GLY A 71 1.90 -13.48 11.88
N ASP A 72 2.84 -12.76 12.48
CA ASP A 72 2.55 -11.42 13.04
C ASP A 72 2.86 -10.28 12.08
N SER A 73 3.67 -10.52 11.05
CA SER A 73 4.30 -9.45 10.25
C SER A 73 3.97 -9.49 8.76
N VAL A 74 3.14 -10.42 8.30
CA VAL A 74 2.81 -10.54 6.87
C VAL A 74 1.31 -10.57 6.65
N ILE A 75 0.84 -9.79 5.68
CA ILE A 75 -0.48 -9.91 5.07
C ILE A 75 -0.28 -10.33 3.62
N VAL A 76 -1.03 -11.34 3.18
CA VAL A 76 -1.07 -11.79 1.79
C VAL A 76 -2.43 -11.40 1.23
N VAL A 77 -2.43 -10.61 0.15
CA VAL A 77 -3.63 -10.26 -0.63
C VAL A 77 -3.67 -11.19 -1.82
N GLU A 78 -4.72 -11.99 -1.95
CA GLU A 78 -4.82 -13.07 -2.93
C GLU A 78 -6.16 -13.02 -3.68
N GLY A 79 -6.18 -13.49 -4.93
CA GLY A 79 -7.41 -13.55 -5.71
C GLY A 79 -7.19 -13.44 -7.21
N ARG A 80 -8.26 -13.11 -7.93
CA ARG A 80 -8.24 -12.91 -9.40
C ARG A 80 -7.49 -11.65 -9.81
N ASP A 81 -7.73 -10.54 -9.09
CA ASP A 81 -7.07 -9.25 -9.33
C ASP A 81 -6.62 -8.62 -7.99
N PRO A 82 -5.58 -9.17 -7.35
CA PRO A 82 -5.01 -8.54 -6.16
C PRO A 82 -4.40 -7.17 -6.49
N ASP A 83 -4.05 -6.89 -7.75
CA ASP A 83 -3.39 -5.66 -8.16
C ASP A 83 -4.32 -4.44 -8.03
N ALA A 84 -5.62 -4.59 -8.26
CA ALA A 84 -6.59 -3.52 -8.00
C ALA A 84 -6.59 -3.06 -6.52
N TYR A 85 -6.43 -3.99 -5.59
CA TYR A 85 -6.34 -3.67 -4.16
C TYR A 85 -4.97 -3.07 -3.83
N ILE A 86 -3.89 -3.61 -4.39
CA ILE A 86 -2.54 -3.07 -4.20
C ILE A 86 -2.40 -1.64 -4.73
N ARG A 87 -2.98 -1.33 -5.90
CA ARG A 87 -2.98 0.04 -6.44
C ARG A 87 -3.59 1.03 -5.45
N ARG A 88 -4.78 0.71 -4.94
CA ARG A 88 -5.47 1.53 -3.94
C ARG A 88 -4.70 1.58 -2.62
N LEU A 89 -4.11 0.47 -2.19
CA LEU A 89 -3.30 0.41 -0.98
C LEU A 89 -2.07 1.33 -1.04
N VAL A 90 -1.36 1.36 -2.17
CA VAL A 90 -0.21 2.25 -2.37
C VAL A 90 -0.64 3.71 -2.27
N ILE A 91 -1.76 4.08 -2.88
CA ILE A 91 -2.30 5.45 -2.83
C ILE A 91 -2.68 5.81 -1.38
N TYR A 92 -3.40 4.92 -0.70
CA TYR A 92 -3.79 5.07 0.69
C TYR A 92 -2.57 5.24 1.59
N ALA A 93 -1.63 4.29 1.56
CA ALA A 93 -0.47 4.27 2.44
C ALA A 93 0.49 5.43 2.14
N GLY A 94 0.71 5.72 0.86
CA GLY A 94 1.52 6.83 0.37
C GLY A 94 0.99 8.18 0.83
N THR A 95 -0.33 8.34 0.91
CA THR A 95 -0.97 9.57 1.42
C THR A 95 -1.01 9.61 2.95
N ARG A 96 -1.44 8.52 3.57
CA ARG A 96 -1.68 8.40 5.01
C ARG A 96 -0.45 8.69 5.85
N GLN A 97 0.74 8.29 5.38
CA GLN A 97 2.00 8.49 6.11
C GLN A 97 2.37 9.97 6.34
N PHE A 98 1.71 10.90 5.63
CA PHE A 98 1.90 12.35 5.81
C PHE A 98 0.69 13.05 6.41
N MET A 99 -0.30 12.29 6.89
CA MET A 99 -1.46 12.82 7.58
C MET A 99 -1.30 12.64 9.09
N VAL A 100 -1.59 13.71 9.84
CA VAL A 100 -1.43 13.72 11.31
C VAL A 100 -2.52 12.86 11.97
N SER A 101 -3.74 12.87 11.44
CA SER A 101 -4.88 12.10 11.95
C SER A 101 -5.33 11.01 10.98
N SER A 102 -5.99 9.98 11.53
CA SER A 102 -6.82 9.09 10.73
C SER A 102 -7.94 9.92 10.10
N SER A 103 -8.00 9.94 8.78
CA SER A 103 -9.08 10.60 8.05
C SER A 103 -9.96 9.50 7.42
N PRO A 104 -11.16 9.25 7.96
CA PRO A 104 -12.15 8.37 7.32
C PRO A 104 -12.40 8.78 5.86
N ARG A 105 -12.28 10.08 5.58
CA ARG A 105 -12.40 10.63 4.23
C ARG A 105 -11.30 10.14 3.28
N LEU A 106 -10.08 9.89 3.76
CA LEU A 106 -9.03 9.31 2.91
C LEU A 106 -9.42 7.89 2.46
N VAL A 107 -9.92 7.08 3.39
CA VAL A 107 -10.42 5.72 3.08
C VAL A 107 -11.52 5.82 2.04
N GLU A 108 -12.53 6.65 2.29
CA GLU A 108 -13.66 6.83 1.38
C GLU A 108 -13.21 7.26 -0.04
N VAL A 109 -12.35 8.27 -0.14
CA VAL A 109 -11.85 8.77 -1.43
C VAL A 109 -11.11 7.67 -2.18
N VAL A 110 -10.16 6.99 -1.53
CA VAL A 110 -9.33 5.99 -2.21
C VAL A 110 -10.15 4.76 -2.62
N SER A 111 -11.11 4.34 -1.79
CA SER A 111 -12.00 3.21 -2.11
C SER A 111 -12.92 3.49 -3.29
N LYS A 112 -13.29 4.76 -3.51
CA LYS A 112 -14.17 5.20 -4.60
C LYS A 112 -13.42 5.57 -5.90
N LEU A 113 -12.08 5.55 -5.90
CA LEU A 113 -11.31 5.86 -7.12
C LEU A 113 -11.70 4.90 -8.24
N GLY A 114 -11.97 5.46 -9.41
CA GLY A 114 -12.16 4.71 -10.63
C GLY A 114 -10.89 3.94 -11.01
N GLU A 115 -11.01 2.96 -11.91
CA GLU A 115 -9.86 2.16 -12.34
C GLU A 115 -8.73 3.02 -12.92
N LEU A 116 -9.05 3.90 -13.87
CA LEU A 116 -8.07 4.79 -14.50
C LEU A 116 -7.41 5.75 -13.49
N GLU A 117 -8.19 6.31 -12.56
CA GLU A 117 -7.67 7.18 -11.51
C GLU A 117 -6.73 6.42 -10.57
N SER A 118 -7.09 5.17 -10.21
CA SER A 118 -6.26 4.31 -9.37
C SER A 118 -4.94 3.97 -10.05
N ILE A 119 -4.95 3.68 -11.36
CA ILE A 119 -3.74 3.40 -12.14
C ILE A 119 -2.86 4.66 -12.23
N PHE A 120 -3.47 5.81 -12.55
CA PHE A 120 -2.78 7.09 -12.62
C PHE A 120 -2.06 7.40 -11.31
N TRP A 121 -2.78 7.43 -10.18
CA TRP A 121 -2.19 7.79 -8.90
C TRP A 121 -1.18 6.76 -8.43
N TYR A 122 -1.46 5.46 -8.59
CA TYR A 122 -0.50 4.39 -8.30
C TYR A 122 0.83 4.62 -9.02
N SER A 123 0.79 4.84 -10.35
CA SER A 123 2.01 5.08 -11.13
C SER A 123 2.78 6.30 -10.65
N LYS A 124 2.10 7.39 -10.27
CA LYS A 124 2.75 8.58 -9.70
C LYS A 124 3.40 8.31 -8.36
N PHE A 125 2.75 7.54 -7.49
CA PHE A 125 3.31 7.16 -6.19
C PHE A 125 4.54 6.27 -6.34
N VAL A 126 4.49 5.24 -7.18
CA VAL A 126 5.60 4.31 -7.42
C VAL A 126 6.77 5.04 -8.08
N ASP A 127 6.55 5.79 -9.16
CA ASP A 127 7.62 6.54 -9.84
C ASP A 127 8.31 7.55 -8.90
N ALA A 128 7.53 8.24 -8.06
CA ALA A 128 8.09 9.16 -7.09
C ALA A 128 8.88 8.46 -5.97
N TYR A 129 8.46 7.26 -5.56
CA TYR A 129 9.18 6.42 -4.61
C TYR A 129 10.49 5.92 -5.18
N GLU A 130 10.48 5.37 -6.40
CA GLU A 130 11.68 4.83 -7.06
C GLU A 130 12.73 5.92 -7.28
N ARG A 131 12.33 7.11 -7.73
CA ARG A 131 13.28 8.19 -8.05
C ARG A 131 13.77 8.96 -6.84
N ASN A 132 12.91 9.20 -5.86
CA ASN A 132 13.15 10.20 -4.80
C ASN A 132 12.79 9.69 -3.39
N GLY A 133 12.41 8.42 -3.25
CA GLY A 133 12.02 7.80 -1.99
C GLY A 133 10.90 8.55 -1.27
N TYR A 134 11.03 8.61 0.06
CA TYR A 134 10.04 9.21 0.95
C TYR A 134 9.64 10.65 0.57
N TRP A 135 10.60 11.50 0.17
CA TRP A 135 10.33 12.91 -0.15
C TRP A 135 9.68 13.10 -1.52
N GLY A 136 9.93 12.21 -2.48
CA GLY A 136 9.18 12.19 -3.74
C GLY A 136 7.70 11.92 -3.49
N VAL A 137 7.44 10.86 -2.71
CA VAL A 137 6.08 10.43 -2.34
C VAL A 137 5.30 11.53 -1.63
N TYR A 138 5.96 12.37 -0.81
CA TYR A 138 5.32 13.53 -0.15
C TYR A 138 4.69 14.51 -1.15
N ARG A 139 5.37 14.80 -2.27
CA ARG A 139 4.85 15.75 -3.27
C ARG A 139 3.59 15.22 -3.94
N VAL A 140 3.58 13.93 -4.28
CA VAL A 140 2.42 13.25 -4.87
C VAL A 140 1.26 13.20 -3.87
N ALA A 141 1.54 12.83 -2.61
CA ALA A 141 0.54 12.84 -1.55
C ALA A 141 -0.06 14.25 -1.35
N LYS A 142 0.74 15.31 -1.38
CA LYS A 142 0.26 16.69 -1.29
C LYS A 142 -0.68 17.02 -2.45
N ALA A 143 -0.31 16.68 -3.69
CA ALA A 143 -1.14 16.92 -4.86
C ALA A 143 -2.47 16.16 -4.78
N PHE A 144 -2.44 14.86 -4.43
CA PHE A 144 -3.63 14.04 -4.23
C PHE A 144 -4.57 14.67 -3.20
N ARG A 145 -4.02 15.08 -2.05
CA ARG A 145 -4.80 15.72 -0.98
C ARG A 145 -5.43 17.04 -1.42
N THR A 146 -4.70 17.87 -2.14
CA THR A 146 -5.24 19.13 -2.67
C THR A 146 -6.40 18.87 -3.63
N LEU A 147 -6.25 17.92 -4.56
CA LEU A 147 -7.29 17.60 -5.53
C LEU A 147 -8.57 17.08 -4.84
N HIS A 148 -8.43 16.16 -3.89
CA HIS A 148 -9.55 15.52 -3.21
C HIS A 148 -10.03 16.25 -1.93
N ARG A 149 -9.42 17.40 -1.62
CA ARG A 149 -9.71 18.26 -0.44
C ARG A 149 -9.59 17.49 0.89
N LEU A 150 -8.43 16.85 1.11
CA LEU A 150 -8.10 15.97 2.25
C LEU A 150 -7.17 16.59 3.32
#